data_AF-A0A9X5ULC5-F1
#
_entry.id   AF-A0A9X5ULC5-F1
#
_cell.length_a   1.000
_cell.length_b   1.000
_cell.length_c   1.000
_cell.angle_alpha   90.00
_cell.angle_beta   90.00
_cell.angle_gamma   90.00
#
_symmetry.space_group_name_H-M   'P 1'
#
loop_
_entity.id
_entity.type
_entity.pdbx_description
1 polymer ?
#
loop_
_entity_poly.entity_id
_entity_poly.type
_entity_poly.pdbx_seq_one_letter_code
_entity_poly.pdbx_strand_id
1 'polypeptide(L)'
;MPTRSGLPSKAARRVAALVGALLLAGVMAGCGGGGPKNNGLDKDPAPRVGSRALDAFRHADSVRVIGRLSSGSTESGDSTWDLRMVGTTTSGTFTSGSHKIDVVKSGADTYIRGDQGYYQEIGESDASSLLAGRWVRLTPAQADKYRFLTVEGLALSLTEYLNSLSGNVTATTFAGRDAVLVKGGSGVTLYAATTGDPVPLRIDVVGGENSRIEFSDYGSATTAAVPGDAVDLASFG
;
A
#
# COMPACT_ATOMS: atom_id res chain seq x y z
N MET A 1 19.56 -70.12 33.64
CA MET A 1 18.54 -71.19 33.66
C MET A 1 18.21 -71.50 35.11
N PRO A 2 16.95 -71.75 35.53
CA PRO A 2 15.71 -71.83 34.77
C PRO A 2 14.62 -70.83 35.20
N THR A 3 13.55 -70.86 34.41
CA THR A 3 12.26 -70.17 34.42
C THR A 3 11.27 -70.67 35.49
N ARG A 4 10.25 -69.86 35.78
CA ARG A 4 8.81 -70.20 36.02
C ARG A 4 8.09 -68.92 36.51
N SER A 5 7.31 -68.19 35.73
CA SER A 5 5.97 -68.47 35.15
C SER A 5 4.93 -68.91 36.19
N GLY A 6 3.87 -68.11 36.32
CA GLY A 6 2.62 -68.50 37.00
C GLY A 6 1.74 -67.33 37.42
N LEU A 7 0.94 -66.77 36.49
CA LEU A 7 -0.34 -66.13 36.80
C LEU A 7 -1.46 -67.12 36.46
N PRO A 8 -2.52 -67.15 37.27
CA PRO A 8 -3.88 -66.98 36.73
C PRO A 8 -4.73 -66.12 37.70
N SER A 9 -5.93 -65.62 37.44
CA SER A 9 -6.69 -65.22 36.25
C SER A 9 -8.02 -64.64 36.77
N LYS A 10 -8.43 -63.48 36.27
CA LYS A 10 -9.81 -63.03 35.94
C LYS A 10 -10.98 -63.27 36.92
N ALA A 11 -11.65 -62.17 37.30
CA ALA A 11 -13.12 -61.96 37.22
C ALA A 11 -13.43 -60.53 37.72
N ALA A 12 -13.91 -59.58 36.89
CA ALA A 12 -15.33 -59.32 36.56
C ALA A 12 -16.14 -58.78 37.77
N ARG A 13 -17.02 -57.78 37.73
CA ARG A 13 -17.50 -56.75 36.77
C ARG A 13 -18.59 -55.95 37.55
N ARG A 14 -18.83 -54.68 37.18
CA ARG A 14 -20.07 -53.85 37.40
C ARG A 14 -20.22 -53.18 38.79
N VAL A 15 -20.14 -51.85 38.93
CA VAL A 15 -21.07 -50.72 38.59
C VAL A 15 -22.17 -50.49 39.65
N ALA A 16 -22.10 -49.33 40.35
CA ALA A 16 -23.17 -48.41 40.77
C ALA A 16 -22.58 -47.44 41.83
N ALA A 17 -22.25 -46.18 41.49
CA ALA A 17 -23.11 -44.97 41.48
C ALA A 17 -23.44 -44.41 42.88
N LEU A 18 -22.93 -43.20 43.20
CA LEU A 18 -23.71 -41.98 43.55
C LEU A 18 -22.89 -40.92 44.34
N VAL A 19 -22.87 -39.70 43.78
CA VAL A 19 -22.94 -38.37 44.41
C VAL A 19 -21.77 -37.86 45.28
N GLY A 20 -21.18 -36.72 44.88
CA GLY A 20 -20.44 -35.87 45.81
C GLY A 20 -19.65 -34.72 45.19
N ALA A 21 -20.28 -33.55 45.11
CA ALA A 21 -19.71 -32.19 45.21
C ALA A 21 -18.84 -31.60 44.07
N LEU A 22 -19.40 -30.55 43.47
CA LEU A 22 -18.72 -29.43 42.82
C LEU A 22 -17.58 -28.88 43.69
N LEU A 23 -16.42 -28.64 43.07
CA LEU A 23 -15.62 -27.44 43.30
C LEU A 23 -14.99 -27.02 41.97
N LEU A 24 -15.57 -25.97 41.36
CA LEU A 24 -14.97 -25.23 40.26
C LEU A 24 -13.74 -24.48 40.76
N ALA A 25 -12.54 -24.92 40.37
CA ALA A 25 -11.35 -24.08 40.42
C ALA A 25 -11.09 -23.56 39.00
N GLY A 26 -11.36 -22.27 38.80
CA GLY A 26 -11.36 -21.59 37.53
C GLY A 26 -10.01 -21.61 36.83
N VAL A 27 -10.00 -22.10 35.60
CA VAL A 27 -8.98 -21.75 34.62
C VAL A 27 -9.29 -20.32 34.18
N MET A 28 -8.76 -19.32 34.89
CA MET A 28 -8.59 -17.99 34.30
C MET A 28 -7.47 -18.10 33.26
N ALA A 29 -7.81 -18.63 32.09
CA ALA A 29 -7.08 -18.33 30.87
C ALA A 29 -7.32 -16.84 30.59
N GLY A 30 -6.51 -15.98 31.22
CA GLY A 30 -6.36 -14.60 30.82
C GLY A 30 -5.73 -14.56 29.44
N CYS A 31 -6.52 -14.81 28.40
CA CYS A 31 -6.19 -14.44 27.04
C CYS A 31 -6.35 -12.91 26.96
N GLY A 32 -5.40 -12.21 27.59
CA GLY A 32 -5.23 -10.77 27.40
C GLY A 32 -4.74 -10.57 25.98
N GLY A 33 -5.69 -10.23 25.10
CA GLY A 33 -5.46 -10.02 23.67
C GLY A 33 -4.30 -9.07 23.44
N GLY A 34 -3.16 -9.63 23.04
CA GLY A 34 -2.03 -8.91 22.47
C GLY A 34 -2.35 -8.46 21.06
N GLY A 35 -3.40 -7.66 20.92
CA GLY A 35 -3.66 -6.94 19.68
C GLY A 35 -2.54 -5.92 19.43
N PRO A 36 -2.30 -5.54 18.17
CA PRO A 36 -1.39 -4.43 17.85
C PRO A 36 -1.71 -3.21 18.70
N LYS A 37 -0.69 -2.59 19.31
CA LYS A 37 -0.89 -1.43 20.18
C LYS A 37 -1.42 -0.25 19.36
N ASN A 38 -2.44 0.43 19.87
CA ASN A 38 -2.92 1.69 19.31
C ASN A 38 -1.79 2.74 19.39
N ASN A 39 -1.60 3.50 18.30
CA ASN A 39 -0.55 4.50 18.11
C ASN A 39 -0.94 5.93 18.53
N GLY A 40 -2.12 6.10 19.13
CA GLY A 40 -2.66 7.34 19.67
C GLY A 40 -3.17 8.34 18.63
N LEU A 41 -3.23 7.95 17.34
CA LEU A 41 -3.65 8.85 16.25
C LEU A 41 -5.11 9.31 16.39
N ASP A 42 -5.96 8.54 17.05
CA ASP A 42 -7.36 8.85 17.36
C ASP A 42 -7.56 10.03 18.33
N LYS A 43 -6.50 10.39 19.06
CA LYS A 43 -6.52 11.49 20.04
C LYS A 43 -5.89 12.78 19.50
N ASP A 44 -5.28 12.72 18.33
CA ASP A 44 -4.64 13.87 17.73
C ASP A 44 -5.66 14.83 17.09
N PRO A 45 -5.37 16.13 17.01
CA PRO A 45 -6.13 17.03 16.16
C PRO A 45 -5.89 16.70 14.67
N ALA A 46 -6.88 16.98 13.82
CA ALA A 46 -6.88 16.64 12.39
C ALA A 46 -5.58 17.00 11.62
N PRO A 47 -5.00 18.22 11.76
CA PRO A 47 -3.74 18.55 11.08
C PRO A 47 -2.56 17.67 11.51
N ARG A 48 -2.52 17.25 12.79
CA ARG A 48 -1.49 16.36 13.32
C ARG A 48 -1.66 14.93 12.81
N VAL A 49 -2.90 14.49 12.57
CA VAL A 49 -3.15 13.20 11.91
C VAL A 49 -2.56 13.20 10.50
N GLY A 50 -2.84 14.25 9.72
CA GLY A 50 -2.30 14.39 8.35
C GLY A 50 -0.78 14.38 8.31
N SER A 51 -0.13 15.18 9.16
CA SER A 51 1.34 15.26 9.19
C SER A 51 2.01 13.96 9.66
N ARG A 52 1.47 13.30 10.69
CA ARG A 52 1.98 11.99 11.15
C ARG A 52 1.81 10.90 10.10
N ALA A 53 0.68 10.88 9.38
CA ALA A 53 0.46 9.91 8.32
C ALA A 53 1.43 10.11 7.15
N LEU A 54 1.63 11.37 6.74
CA LEU A 54 2.58 11.70 5.68
C LEU A 54 4.01 11.35 6.08
N ASP A 55 4.40 11.60 7.33
CA ASP A 55 5.71 11.23 7.86
C ASP A 55 5.91 9.71 7.93
N ALA A 56 4.90 8.96 8.37
CA ALA A 56 4.93 7.50 8.35
C ALA A 56 5.02 6.94 6.93
N PHE A 57 4.34 7.54 5.96
CA PHE A 57 4.48 7.18 4.55
C PHE A 57 5.91 7.39 4.03
N ARG A 58 6.56 8.51 4.39
CA ARG A 58 7.95 8.78 4.00
C ARG A 58 8.94 7.74 4.52
N HIS A 59 8.67 7.16 5.68
CA HIS A 59 9.54 6.18 6.34
C HIS A 59 9.13 4.72 6.07
N ALA A 60 8.13 4.48 5.21
CA ALA A 60 7.74 3.13 4.87
C ALA A 60 8.81 2.42 4.03
N ASP A 61 9.22 1.22 4.44
CA ASP A 61 10.22 0.42 3.71
C ASP A 61 9.76 0.04 2.29
N SER A 62 8.48 -0.32 2.19
CA SER A 62 7.82 -0.64 0.93
C SER A 62 6.33 -0.37 1.01
N VAL A 63 5.69 -0.06 -0.12
CA VAL A 63 4.25 0.18 -0.21
C VAL A 63 3.75 -0.02 -1.64
N ARG A 64 2.51 -0.51 -1.79
CA ARG A 64 1.76 -0.46 -3.05
C ARG A 64 0.80 0.73 -3.01
N VAL A 65 0.81 1.53 -4.07
CA VAL A 65 -0.02 2.72 -4.24
C VAL A 65 -0.88 2.53 -5.48
N ILE A 66 -2.18 2.47 -5.30
CA ILE A 66 -3.15 2.46 -6.38
C ILE A 66 -3.85 3.81 -6.39
N GLY A 67 -3.99 4.44 -7.54
CA GLY A 67 -4.74 5.68 -7.63
C GLY A 67 -5.54 5.83 -8.90
N ARG A 68 -6.53 6.70 -8.79
CA ARG A 68 -7.37 7.18 -9.88
C ARG A 68 -7.59 8.66 -9.65
N LEU A 69 -7.38 9.47 -10.68
CA LEU A 69 -7.82 10.85 -10.73
C LEU A 69 -8.81 10.97 -11.88
N SER A 70 -10.03 11.39 -11.56
CA SER A 70 -10.99 11.66 -12.61
C SER A 70 -10.61 12.96 -13.32
N SER A 71 -10.56 12.91 -14.64
CA SER A 71 -10.32 14.11 -15.45
C SER A 71 -11.55 15.02 -15.53
N GLY A 72 -12.73 14.54 -15.12
CA GLY A 72 -14.00 15.22 -15.35
C GLY A 72 -14.37 15.34 -16.84
N SER A 73 -13.59 14.73 -17.73
CA SER A 73 -13.74 14.78 -19.18
C SER A 73 -13.81 13.36 -19.76
N THR A 74 -14.75 13.13 -20.67
CA THR A 74 -14.82 11.86 -21.41
C THR A 74 -13.70 11.70 -22.44
N GLU A 75 -13.04 12.79 -22.83
CA GLU A 75 -12.04 12.79 -23.90
C GLU A 75 -10.63 12.43 -23.39
N SER A 76 -10.28 12.87 -22.19
CA SER A 76 -8.92 12.67 -21.63
C SER A 76 -8.79 11.37 -20.83
N GLY A 77 -9.90 10.71 -20.52
CA GLY A 77 -9.95 9.53 -19.67
C GLY A 77 -9.56 9.83 -18.22
N ASP A 78 -9.78 8.87 -17.32
CA ASP A 78 -9.28 8.99 -15.95
C ASP A 78 -7.80 8.58 -15.90
N SER A 79 -6.99 9.33 -15.14
CA SER A 79 -5.61 8.94 -14.88
C SER A 79 -5.59 7.87 -13.80
N THR A 80 -4.96 6.73 -14.06
CA THR A 80 -4.86 5.62 -13.10
C THR A 80 -3.42 5.19 -12.92
N TRP A 81 -3.10 4.65 -11.75
CA TRP A 81 -1.80 4.06 -11.50
C TRP A 81 -1.89 2.91 -10.49
N ASP A 82 -0.94 1.98 -10.60
CA ASP A 82 -0.68 0.87 -9.68
C ASP A 82 0.83 0.74 -9.58
N LEU A 83 1.39 1.26 -8.49
CA LEU A 83 2.81 1.41 -8.27
C LEU A 83 3.23 0.63 -7.04
N ARG A 84 4.39 -0.01 -7.08
CA ARG A 84 5.08 -0.56 -5.90
C ARG A 84 6.33 0.27 -5.68
N MET A 85 6.49 0.84 -4.49
CA MET A 85 7.62 1.67 -4.10
C MET A 85 8.39 0.92 -3.01
N VAL A 86 9.69 0.71 -3.21
CA VAL A 86 10.60 -0.01 -2.30
C VAL A 86 11.94 0.72 -2.30
N GLY A 87 12.31 1.33 -1.17
CA GLY A 87 13.51 2.17 -1.09
C GLY A 87 13.56 3.22 -2.20
N THR A 88 14.60 3.18 -3.04
CA THR A 88 14.79 4.11 -4.17
C THR A 88 14.21 3.61 -5.50
N THR A 89 13.47 2.49 -5.48
CA THR A 89 12.93 1.87 -6.67
C THR A 89 11.40 1.93 -6.66
N THR A 90 10.83 2.32 -7.78
CA THR A 90 9.38 2.27 -8.01
C THR A 90 9.14 1.52 -9.30
N SER A 91 8.15 0.63 -9.31
CA SER A 91 7.75 -0.07 -10.54
C SER A 91 6.25 -0.26 -10.60
N GLY A 92 5.69 -0.32 -11.80
CA GLY A 92 4.28 -0.61 -11.99
C GLY A 92 3.76 -0.01 -13.27
N THR A 93 2.51 0.43 -13.23
CA THR A 93 1.83 0.99 -14.39
C THR A 93 1.13 2.29 -14.05
N PHE A 94 1.09 3.21 -15.00
CA PHE A 94 0.22 4.38 -14.95
C PHE A 94 -0.36 4.68 -16.34
N THR A 95 -1.38 5.54 -16.39
CA THR A 95 -1.94 6.02 -17.66
C THR A 95 -1.53 7.46 -17.95
N SER A 96 -1.29 7.75 -19.23
CA SER A 96 -1.11 9.10 -19.77
C SER A 96 -2.08 9.23 -20.93
N GLY A 97 -3.11 10.06 -20.78
CA GLY A 97 -4.23 10.09 -21.72
C GLY A 97 -4.84 8.69 -21.90
N SER A 98 -4.91 8.23 -23.15
CA SER A 98 -5.42 6.89 -23.49
C SER A 98 -4.39 5.76 -23.36
N HIS A 99 -3.13 6.09 -23.06
CA HIS A 99 -2.02 5.16 -23.10
C HIS A 99 -1.73 4.55 -21.74
N LYS A 100 -1.41 3.25 -21.73
CA LYS A 100 -0.88 2.55 -20.56
C LYS A 100 0.63 2.47 -20.66
N ILE A 101 1.32 2.86 -19.59
CA ILE A 101 2.77 2.91 -19.51
C ILE A 101 3.22 2.01 -18.38
N ASP A 102 4.09 1.05 -18.68
CA ASP A 102 4.87 0.35 -17.67
C ASP A 102 6.07 1.22 -17.29
N VAL A 103 6.40 1.25 -16.00
CA VAL A 103 7.50 2.07 -15.49
C VAL A 103 8.36 1.31 -14.50
N VAL A 104 9.67 1.57 -14.56
CA VAL A 104 10.63 1.28 -13.51
C VAL A 104 11.46 2.53 -13.28
N LYS A 105 11.37 3.13 -12.09
CA LYS A 105 12.28 4.17 -11.62
C LYS A 105 13.27 3.53 -10.66
N SER A 106 14.56 3.78 -10.84
CA SER A 106 15.61 3.29 -9.96
C SER A 106 16.66 4.38 -9.76
N GLY A 107 16.66 5.02 -8.59
CA GLY A 107 17.50 6.18 -8.34
C GLY A 107 17.19 7.33 -9.32
N ALA A 108 18.23 7.82 -10.02
CA ALA A 108 18.08 8.88 -11.01
C ALA A 108 17.38 8.42 -12.29
N ASP A 109 17.47 7.13 -12.62
CA ASP A 109 16.99 6.60 -13.89
C ASP A 109 15.50 6.30 -13.88
N THR A 110 14.85 6.63 -15.00
CA THR A 110 13.45 6.29 -15.25
C THR A 110 13.37 5.53 -16.57
N TYR A 111 12.85 4.31 -16.51
CA TYR A 111 12.60 3.45 -17.64
C TYR A 111 11.12 3.34 -17.86
N ILE A 112 10.70 3.45 -19.11
CA ILE A 112 9.29 3.35 -19.49
C ILE A 112 9.12 2.41 -20.67
N ARG A 113 7.94 1.80 -20.77
CA ARG A 113 7.50 1.04 -21.93
C ARG A 113 6.07 1.41 -22.22
N GLY A 114 5.86 2.06 -23.35
CA GLY A 114 4.55 2.49 -23.84
C GLY A 114 4.24 1.95 -25.22
N ASP A 115 3.06 2.28 -25.73
CA ASP A 115 2.71 2.07 -27.13
C ASP A 115 3.31 3.18 -28.03
N GLN A 116 3.11 3.05 -29.34
CA GLN A 116 3.59 4.03 -30.31
C GLN A 116 3.01 5.43 -30.09
N GLY A 117 1.72 5.53 -29.73
CA GLY A 117 1.04 6.82 -29.54
C GLY A 117 1.62 7.60 -28.37
N TYR A 118 1.91 6.90 -27.27
CA TYR A 118 2.59 7.52 -26.12
C TYR A 118 3.95 8.11 -26.51
N TYR A 119 4.77 7.40 -27.31
CA TYR A 119 6.06 7.94 -27.76
C TYR A 119 5.89 9.18 -28.63
N GLN A 120 4.84 9.23 -29.46
CA GLN A 120 4.51 10.44 -30.23
C GLN A 120 4.14 11.61 -29.30
N GLU A 121 3.34 11.37 -28.25
CA GLU A 121 2.93 12.41 -27.29
C GLU A 121 4.11 13.03 -26.53
N ILE A 122 5.15 12.23 -26.22
CA ILE A 122 6.32 12.74 -25.50
C ILE A 122 7.41 13.35 -26.41
N GLY A 123 7.15 13.46 -27.71
CA GLY A 123 8.02 14.11 -28.68
C GLY A 123 8.97 13.18 -29.44
N GLU A 124 8.81 11.86 -29.32
CA GLU A 124 9.65 10.85 -29.98
C GLU A 124 8.98 10.33 -31.28
N SER A 125 8.30 11.20 -32.03
CA SER A 125 7.50 10.80 -33.19
C SER A 125 8.29 10.04 -34.25
N ASP A 126 9.51 10.48 -34.55
CA ASP A 126 10.37 9.89 -35.59
C ASP A 126 10.82 8.47 -35.25
N ALA A 127 10.98 8.16 -33.97
CA ALA A 127 11.39 6.85 -33.47
C ALA A 127 10.22 6.03 -32.89
N SER A 128 9.00 6.58 -32.84
CA SER A 128 7.87 6.02 -32.10
C SER A 128 7.56 4.56 -32.43
N SER A 129 7.62 4.16 -33.71
CA SER A 129 7.40 2.78 -34.15
C SER A 129 8.52 1.82 -33.74
N LEU A 130 9.75 2.32 -33.61
CA LEU A 130 10.93 1.55 -33.17
C LEU A 130 10.98 1.39 -31.65
N LEU A 131 10.41 2.34 -30.90
CA LEU A 131 10.37 2.36 -29.44
C LEU A 131 9.16 1.61 -28.87
N ALA A 132 8.05 1.56 -29.61
CA ALA A 132 6.81 0.93 -29.18
C ALA A 132 7.03 -0.48 -28.60
N GLY A 133 6.53 -0.70 -27.38
CA GLY A 133 6.62 -1.99 -26.68
C GLY A 133 8.01 -2.34 -26.15
N ARG A 134 9.02 -1.47 -26.28
CA ARG A 134 10.36 -1.67 -25.73
C ARG A 134 10.56 -0.86 -24.46
N TRP A 135 11.45 -1.33 -23.60
CA TRP A 135 11.93 -0.50 -22.50
C TRP A 135 12.82 0.61 -23.05
N VAL A 136 12.59 1.82 -22.57
CA VAL A 136 13.30 3.03 -22.97
C VAL A 136 13.76 3.74 -21.70
N ARG A 137 15.07 3.97 -21.58
CA ARG A 137 15.63 4.82 -20.53
C ARG A 137 15.50 6.27 -20.97
N LEU A 138 14.82 7.06 -20.15
CA LEU A 138 14.59 8.47 -20.40
C LEU A 138 15.84 9.31 -20.12
N THR A 139 15.98 10.40 -20.86
CA THR A 139 16.93 11.47 -20.49
C THR A 139 16.55 12.11 -19.14
N PRO A 140 17.47 12.78 -18.43
CA PRO A 140 17.15 13.48 -17.19
C PRO A 140 15.99 14.48 -17.35
N ALA A 141 15.97 15.24 -18.44
CA ALA A 141 14.92 16.22 -18.72
C ALA A 141 13.54 15.57 -18.93
N GLN A 142 13.47 14.40 -19.58
CA GLN A 142 12.24 13.64 -19.73
C GLN A 142 11.81 12.99 -18.41
N ALA A 143 12.77 12.46 -17.65
CA ALA A 143 12.54 11.80 -16.37
C ALA A 143 11.98 12.75 -15.29
N ASP A 144 12.26 14.05 -15.39
CA ASP A 144 11.82 15.08 -14.43
C ASP A 144 10.29 15.18 -14.30
N LYS A 145 9.58 14.89 -15.39
CA LYS A 145 8.10 14.81 -15.42
C LYS A 145 7.55 13.72 -14.49
N TYR A 146 8.38 12.74 -14.11
CA TYR A 146 8.03 11.59 -13.30
C TYR A 146 8.56 11.66 -11.87
N ARG A 147 8.89 12.86 -11.37
CA ARG A 147 9.37 13.06 -9.99
C ARG A 147 8.45 12.48 -8.91
N PHE A 148 7.15 12.40 -9.18
CA PHE A 148 6.14 11.83 -8.29
C PHE A 148 6.24 10.31 -8.12
N LEU A 149 7.01 9.61 -8.96
CA LEU A 149 7.27 8.17 -8.84
C LEU A 149 8.29 7.82 -7.74
N THR A 150 8.53 8.74 -6.80
CA THR A 150 9.34 8.50 -5.60
C THR A 150 8.45 8.70 -4.37
N VAL A 151 8.79 8.04 -3.26
CA VAL A 151 8.05 8.24 -2.00
C VAL A 151 8.00 9.72 -1.62
N GLU A 152 9.14 10.42 -1.67
CA GLU A 152 9.17 11.85 -1.35
C GLU A 152 8.40 12.69 -2.37
N GLY A 153 8.54 12.40 -3.67
CA GLY A 153 7.79 13.12 -4.71
C GLY A 153 6.28 12.97 -4.57
N LEU A 154 5.79 11.76 -4.26
CA LEU A 154 4.38 11.53 -3.96
C LEU A 154 3.98 12.22 -2.66
N ALA A 155 4.76 12.13 -1.59
CA ALA A 155 4.48 12.79 -0.31
C ALA A 155 4.35 14.32 -0.47
N LEU A 156 5.24 14.93 -1.25
CA LEU A 156 5.18 16.35 -1.59
C LEU A 156 3.88 16.70 -2.31
N SER A 157 3.45 15.88 -3.28
CA SER A 157 2.18 16.11 -3.99
C SER A 157 0.93 15.99 -3.11
N LEU A 158 1.03 15.27 -1.98
CA LEU A 158 -0.07 15.07 -1.03
C LEU A 158 -0.11 16.13 0.09
N THR A 159 0.94 16.91 0.25
CA THR A 159 1.14 17.79 1.41
C THR A 159 0.02 18.82 1.56
N GLU A 160 -0.37 19.49 0.47
CA GLU A 160 -1.44 20.50 0.53
C GLU A 160 -2.79 19.90 0.91
N TYR A 161 -3.15 18.75 0.33
CA TYR A 161 -4.40 18.05 0.66
C TYR A 161 -4.43 17.66 2.14
N LEU A 162 -3.37 17.05 2.66
CA LEU A 162 -3.33 16.61 4.05
C LEU A 162 -3.23 17.79 5.05
N ASN A 163 -2.65 18.92 4.64
CA ASN A 163 -2.67 20.15 5.44
C ASN A 163 -4.06 20.80 5.50
N SER A 164 -4.94 20.52 4.53
CA SER A 164 -6.33 21.01 4.53
C SER A 164 -7.26 20.26 5.50
N LEU A 165 -6.79 19.16 6.10
CA LEU A 165 -7.56 18.36 7.04
C LEU A 165 -8.00 19.20 8.23
N SER A 166 -9.31 19.21 8.45
CA SER A 166 -9.98 20.04 9.42
C SER A 166 -11.27 19.34 9.87
N GLY A 167 -11.52 19.34 11.17
CA GLY A 167 -12.68 18.69 11.76
C GLY A 167 -12.32 17.53 12.68
N ASN A 168 -13.32 16.66 12.92
CA ASN A 168 -13.23 15.62 13.93
C ASN A 168 -12.45 14.40 13.42
N VAL A 169 -11.60 13.86 14.28
CA VAL A 169 -10.97 12.56 14.09
C VAL A 169 -11.95 11.50 14.55
N THR A 170 -12.35 10.62 13.64
CA THR A 170 -13.38 9.60 13.92
C THR A 170 -12.77 8.21 13.81
N ALA A 171 -12.86 7.40 14.86
CA ALA A 171 -12.44 6.01 14.80
C ALA A 171 -13.31 5.23 13.79
N THR A 172 -12.69 4.37 12.99
CA THR A 172 -13.34 3.58 11.96
C THR A 172 -12.52 2.33 11.63
N THR A 173 -12.99 1.56 10.65
CA THR A 173 -12.23 0.49 10.01
C THR A 173 -12.11 0.75 8.53
N PHE A 174 -10.92 0.51 7.95
CA PHE A 174 -10.71 0.56 6.50
C PHE A 174 -10.01 -0.72 6.04
N ALA A 175 -10.59 -1.41 5.06
CA ALA A 175 -10.07 -2.69 4.53
C ALA A 175 -9.72 -3.71 5.64
N GLY A 176 -10.55 -3.81 6.68
CA GLY A 176 -10.36 -4.72 7.82
C GLY A 176 -9.29 -4.29 8.83
N ARG A 177 -8.74 -3.07 8.72
CA ARG A 177 -7.77 -2.50 9.66
C ARG A 177 -8.39 -1.39 10.50
N ASP A 178 -8.01 -1.32 11.77
CA ASP A 178 -8.37 -0.19 12.63
C ASP A 178 -7.74 1.10 12.09
N ALA A 179 -8.56 2.15 11.99
CA ALA A 179 -8.20 3.40 11.36
C ALA A 179 -8.88 4.61 12.02
N VAL A 180 -8.39 5.79 11.68
CA VAL A 180 -9.15 7.04 11.82
C VAL A 180 -9.61 7.53 10.47
N LEU A 181 -10.74 8.22 10.45
CA LEU A 181 -11.27 9.01 9.36
C LEU A 181 -11.14 10.49 9.73
N VAL A 182 -10.50 11.28 8.88
CA VAL A 182 -10.40 12.73 9.00
C VAL A 182 -10.80 13.37 7.68
N LYS A 183 -11.62 14.41 7.74
CA LYS A 183 -12.04 15.18 6.56
C LYS A 183 -11.26 16.48 6.48
N GLY A 184 -11.23 17.10 5.31
CA GLY A 184 -10.61 18.40 5.05
C GLY A 184 -11.46 19.27 4.13
N GLY A 185 -10.84 20.35 3.66
CA GLY A 185 -11.46 21.24 2.67
C GLY A 185 -11.70 20.53 1.33
N SER A 186 -12.64 21.05 0.54
CA SER A 186 -12.83 20.67 -0.87
C SER A 186 -13.01 19.17 -1.15
N GLY A 187 -13.58 18.42 -0.19
CA GLY A 187 -13.86 16.99 -0.33
C GLY A 187 -12.70 16.06 0.05
N VAL A 188 -11.58 16.59 0.55
CA VAL A 188 -10.44 15.78 0.98
C VAL A 188 -10.83 14.89 2.17
N THR A 189 -10.46 13.62 2.10
CA THR A 189 -10.67 12.65 3.19
C THR A 189 -9.43 11.78 3.35
N LEU A 190 -8.99 11.57 4.59
CA LEU A 190 -7.90 10.67 4.95
C LEU A 190 -8.42 9.53 5.83
N TYR A 191 -8.08 8.30 5.45
CA TYR A 191 -8.10 7.12 6.31
C TYR A 191 -6.66 6.78 6.68
N ALA A 192 -6.34 6.70 7.97
CA ALA A 192 -4.98 6.40 8.46
C ALA A 192 -5.01 5.33 9.54
N ALA A 193 -4.01 4.44 9.57
CA ALA A 193 -3.95 3.32 10.50
C ALA A 193 -3.77 3.76 11.95
N THR A 194 -4.49 3.15 12.88
CA THR A 194 -4.34 3.41 14.33
C THR A 194 -3.46 2.40 15.04
N THR A 195 -2.95 1.39 14.33
CA THR A 195 -2.09 0.35 14.88
C THR A 195 -0.75 0.32 14.15
N GLY A 196 0.35 0.19 14.89
CA GLY A 196 1.70 0.35 14.33
C GLY A 196 1.93 1.78 13.80
N ASP A 197 2.64 1.90 12.69
CA ASP A 197 2.90 3.21 12.08
C ASP A 197 1.60 3.84 11.55
N PRO A 198 1.39 5.16 11.74
CA PRO A 198 0.15 5.85 11.38
C PRO A 198 0.00 6.09 9.86
N VAL A 199 0.38 5.12 9.03
CA VAL A 199 0.42 5.25 7.56
C VAL A 199 -0.96 5.56 6.95
N PRO A 200 -1.01 6.30 5.83
CA PRO A 200 -2.24 6.48 5.08
C PRO A 200 -2.69 5.14 4.50
N LEU A 201 -4.00 4.92 4.50
CA LEU A 201 -4.65 3.75 3.92
C LEU A 201 -5.45 4.15 2.67
N ARG A 202 -6.09 5.32 2.73
CA ARG A 202 -6.80 5.94 1.61
C ARG A 202 -6.79 7.45 1.75
N ILE A 203 -6.60 8.14 0.63
CA ILE A 203 -6.81 9.58 0.50
C ILE A 203 -7.80 9.80 -0.63
N ASP A 204 -8.92 10.42 -0.34
CA ASP A 204 -9.81 11.00 -1.36
C ASP A 204 -9.44 12.47 -1.51
N VAL A 205 -9.35 12.96 -2.75
CA VAL A 205 -9.03 14.37 -3.07
C VAL A 205 -10.25 15.07 -3.69
N VAL A 206 -10.04 16.08 -4.53
CA VAL A 206 -11.11 16.86 -5.17
C VAL A 206 -12.02 15.94 -6.00
N GLY A 207 -13.33 16.08 -5.82
CA GLY A 207 -14.34 15.33 -6.59
C GLY A 207 -14.82 14.02 -5.96
N GLY A 208 -14.40 13.70 -4.72
CA GLY A 208 -14.91 12.55 -3.96
C GLY A 208 -14.37 11.20 -4.46
N GLU A 209 -15.15 10.11 -4.35
CA GLU A 209 -14.72 8.72 -4.63
C GLU A 209 -14.10 8.48 -6.02
N ASN A 210 -14.30 9.41 -6.96
CA ASN A 210 -13.76 9.34 -8.32
C ASN A 210 -12.28 9.75 -8.42
N SER A 211 -11.76 10.45 -7.41
CA SER A 211 -10.35 10.84 -7.31
C SER A 211 -9.78 10.39 -5.97
N ARG A 212 -9.11 9.24 -5.98
CA ARG A 212 -8.67 8.54 -4.77
C ARG A 212 -7.32 7.88 -4.94
N ILE A 213 -6.64 7.70 -3.81
CA ILE A 213 -5.36 7.03 -3.70
C ILE A 213 -5.46 6.05 -2.54
N GLU A 214 -5.15 4.79 -2.78
CA GLU A 214 -5.13 3.71 -1.80
C GLU A 214 -3.72 3.20 -1.60
N PHE A 215 -3.42 2.82 -0.36
CA PHE A 215 -2.11 2.35 0.04
C PHE A 215 -2.26 0.99 0.72
N SER A 216 -1.52 0.01 0.21
CA SER A 216 -1.53 -1.38 0.69
C SER A 216 -0.12 -1.95 0.74
N ASP A 217 0.01 -3.19 1.20
CA ASP A 217 1.25 -3.97 1.13
C ASP A 217 2.46 -3.29 1.77
N TYR A 218 2.21 -2.52 2.84
CA TYR A 218 3.27 -1.91 3.64
C TYR A 218 4.22 -2.98 4.19
N GLY A 219 5.52 -2.79 3.97
CA GLY A 219 6.57 -3.75 4.37
C GLY A 219 6.60 -5.08 3.59
N SER A 220 5.71 -5.30 2.61
CA SER A 220 5.66 -6.54 1.82
C SER A 220 5.62 -6.34 0.31
N ALA A 221 5.60 -5.09 -0.18
CA ALA A 221 5.60 -4.81 -1.61
C ALA A 221 6.99 -5.10 -2.23
N THR A 222 6.99 -5.58 -3.47
CA THR A 222 8.21 -5.88 -4.23
C THR A 222 8.19 -5.14 -5.56
N THR A 223 9.35 -4.75 -6.07
CA THR A 223 9.48 -4.07 -7.36
C THR A 223 9.92 -5.01 -8.48
N ALA A 224 9.65 -4.63 -9.73
CA ALA A 224 10.24 -5.25 -10.90
C ALA A 224 11.73 -4.88 -11.01
N ALA A 225 12.51 -5.77 -11.63
CA ALA A 225 13.91 -5.50 -11.94
C ALA A 225 14.05 -4.39 -13.00
N VAL A 226 15.17 -3.66 -12.93
CA VAL A 226 15.55 -2.71 -13.99
C VAL A 226 15.75 -3.48 -15.30
N PRO A 227 15.17 -3.02 -16.42
CA PRO A 227 15.34 -3.68 -17.71
C PRO A 227 16.79 -3.58 -18.20
N GLY A 228 17.38 -4.71 -18.57
CA GLY A 228 18.78 -4.78 -19.04
C GLY A 228 18.96 -4.46 -20.52
N ASP A 229 17.88 -4.46 -21.31
CA ASP A 229 17.86 -4.27 -22.76
C ASP A 229 17.20 -2.95 -23.20
N ALA A 230 17.14 -1.98 -22.29
CA ALA A 230 16.51 -0.70 -22.53
C ALA A 230 17.23 0.10 -23.63
N VAL A 231 16.46 0.72 -24.53
CA VAL A 231 16.97 1.72 -25.47
C VAL A 231 17.30 2.98 -24.68
N ASP A 232 18.55 3.45 -24.75
CA ASP A 232 18.98 4.62 -23.98
C ASP A 232 18.85 5.92 -24.80
N LEU A 233 17.83 6.73 -24.52
CA LEU A 233 17.66 8.01 -25.20
C LEU A 233 18.76 9.02 -24.85
N ALA A 234 19.37 8.89 -23.66
CA ALA A 234 20.48 9.75 -23.26
C ALA A 234 21.76 9.47 -24.07
N SER A 235 21.82 8.36 -24.81
CA SER A 235 22.94 8.07 -25.71
C SER A 235 22.88 8.79 -27.05
N PHE A 236 21.76 9.44 -27.38
CA PHE A 236 21.52 10.10 -28.67
C PHE A 236 21.50 11.64 -28.61
N GLY A 237 21.72 12.23 -27.42
CA GLY A 237 21.64 13.68 -27.17
C GLY A 237 22.92 14.27 -26.61
#